data_AF-A0A2A2IRE7-F1
#
_entry.id   AF-A0A2A2IRE7-F1
#
_cell.length_a   1.000
_cell.length_b   1.000
_cell.length_c   1.000
_cell.angle_alpha   90.00
_cell.angle_beta   90.00
_cell.angle_gamma   90.00
#
_symmetry.space_group_name_H-M   'P 1'
#
loop_
_entity.id
_entity.type
_entity.pdbx_description
1 polymer ?
#
loop_
_entity_poly.entity_id
_entity_poly.type
_entity_poly.pdbx_seq_one_letter_code
_entity_poly.pdbx_strand_id
1 'polypeptide(L)' 'MSKYILNYEFYPTGDEWEETDMEWKEFDSLDTAIEFAHELLDNGGVNFAGVDVEDENGEIIYTLFADGREF' A
#
# COMPACT_ATOMS: atom_id res chain seq x y z
N MET A 1 -13.36 17.23 3.40
CA MET A 1 -12.18 16.68 2.72
C MET A 1 -12.27 15.21 2.93
N SER A 2 -12.44 14.45 1.86
CA SER A 2 -12.35 13.00 1.94
C SER A 2 -10.91 12.64 2.23
N LYS A 3 -10.70 11.68 3.13
CA LYS A 3 -9.39 11.20 3.52
C LYS A 3 -9.26 9.76 3.09
N TYR A 4 -8.11 9.43 2.54
CA TYR A 4 -7.74 8.08 2.15
C TYR A 4 -6.55 7.65 2.99
N ILE A 5 -6.64 6.45 3.57
CA ILE A 5 -5.57 5.88 4.39
C ILE A 5 -4.93 4.78 3.57
N LEU A 6 -3.64 4.92 3.31
CA LEU A 6 -2.85 3.94 2.60
C LEU A 6 -2.07 3.13 3.64
N ASN A 7 -2.37 1.85 3.75
CA ASN A 7 -1.69 0.87 4.62
C ASN A 7 -0.82 -0.01 3.75
N TYR A 8 0.49 -0.02 3.98
CA TYR A 8 1.43 -0.79 3.16
C TYR A 8 2.28 -1.72 4.01
N GLU A 9 2.52 -2.91 3.45
CA GLU A 9 3.25 -3.99 4.08
C GLU A 9 4.57 -4.22 3.37
N PHE A 10 5.61 -4.50 4.14
CA PHE A 10 6.93 -4.83 3.62
C PHE A 10 7.65 -5.91 4.43
N TYR A 11 8.46 -6.69 3.75
CA TYR A 11 9.42 -7.64 4.30
C TYR A 11 10.66 -6.87 4.77
N PRO A 12 10.95 -6.80 6.09
CA PRO A 12 12.04 -5.97 6.63
C PRO A 12 13.43 -6.28 6.07
N THR A 13 13.67 -7.55 5.70
CA THR A 13 14.91 -8.02 5.10
C THR A 13 14.76 -8.44 3.64
N GLY A 14 13.53 -8.47 3.12
CA GLY A 14 13.21 -8.86 1.74
C GLY A 14 13.03 -10.37 1.57
N ASP A 15 12.87 -11.11 2.66
CA ASP A 15 12.57 -12.54 2.64
C ASP A 15 11.05 -12.72 2.76
N GLU A 16 10.40 -13.19 1.68
CA GLU A 16 8.93 -13.36 1.62
C GLU A 16 8.36 -14.34 2.68
N TRP A 17 9.23 -15.09 3.36
CA TRP A 17 8.87 -16.03 4.44
C TRP A 17 8.92 -15.40 5.84
N GLU A 18 9.31 -14.14 5.96
CA GLU A 18 9.37 -13.41 7.23
C GLU A 18 8.04 -12.71 7.57
N GLU A 19 7.89 -12.31 8.83
CA GLU A 19 6.76 -11.48 9.26
C GLU A 19 6.89 -10.08 8.65
N THR A 20 5.83 -9.61 7.99
CA THR A 20 5.80 -8.28 7.37
C THR A 20 5.65 -7.20 8.43
N ASP A 21 6.37 -6.09 8.25
CA ASP A 21 6.09 -4.84 8.95
C ASP A 21 5.01 -4.05 8.18
N MET A 22 4.30 -3.17 8.89
CA MET A 22 3.23 -2.35 8.33
C MET A 22 3.44 -0.88 8.68
N GLU A 23 3.25 -0.02 7.69
CA GLU A 23 3.22 1.42 7.83
C GLU A 23 1.96 2.01 7.20
N TRP A 24 1.62 3.25 7.54
CA TRP A 24 0.43 3.92 7.04
C TRP A 24 0.67 5.40 6.73
N LYS A 25 -0.13 5.93 5.80
CA LYS A 25 -0.09 7.34 5.40
C LYS A 25 -1.46 7.85 4.94
N GLU A 26 -1.78 9.09 5.30
CA GLU A 26 -3.02 9.76 4.89
C GLU A 26 -2.83 10.60 3.62
N PHE A 27 -3.87 10.63 2.78
CA PHE A 27 -3.96 11.45 1.57
C PHE A 27 -5.33 12.12 1.46
N ASP A 28 -5.37 13.32 0.87
CA ASP A 28 -6.60 14.06 0.62
C ASP A 28 -7.26 13.69 -0.74
N SER A 29 -6.62 12.83 -1.53
CA SER A 29 -7.07 12.42 -2.87
C SER A 29 -6.75 10.95 -3.11
N LEU A 30 -7.71 10.22 -3.70
CA LEU A 30 -7.55 8.82 -4.06
C LEU A 30 -6.46 8.64 -5.12
N ASP A 31 -6.46 9.50 -6.14
CA ASP A 31 -5.47 9.43 -7.23
C ASP A 31 -4.04 9.54 -6.68
N THR A 32 -3.82 10.43 -5.71
CA THR A 32 -2.50 10.60 -5.08
C THR A 32 -2.13 9.41 -4.18
N ALA A 33 -3.10 8.79 -3.50
CA ALA A 33 -2.86 7.57 -2.75
C ALA A 33 -2.45 6.42 -3.69
N ILE A 34 -3.17 6.23 -4.80
CA ILE A 34 -2.86 5.20 -5.81
C ILE A 34 -1.49 5.46 -6.45
N GLU A 35 -1.17 6.69 -6.85
CA GLU A 35 0.15 7.05 -7.38
C GLU A 35 1.27 6.68 -6.41
N PHE A 36 1.08 6.95 -5.10
CA PHE A 36 2.06 6.59 -4.07
C PHE A 36 2.17 5.07 -3.87
N ALA A 37 1.06 4.33 -3.95
CA ALA A 37 1.07 2.86 -3.92
C ALA A 37 1.93 2.27 -5.05
N HIS A 38 1.80 2.81 -6.26
CA HIS A 38 2.67 2.39 -7.38
C HIS A 38 4.12 2.80 -7.19
N GLU A 39 4.39 3.99 -6.63
CA GLU A 39 5.75 4.42 -6.30
C GLU A 39 6.40 3.47 -5.28
N LEU A 40 5.64 2.94 -4.31
CA LEU A 40 6.12 1.94 -3.35
C LEU A 40 6.43 0.60 -4.04
N LEU A 41 5.59 0.13 -4.96
CA LEU A 41 5.88 -1.09 -5.71
C LEU A 41 7.16 -0.95 -6.56
N ASP A 42 7.29 0.18 -7.27
CA ASP A 42 8.43 0.44 -8.16
C ASP A 42 9.75 0.61 -7.40
N ASN A 43 9.71 1.24 -6.21
CA ASN A 43 10.92 1.53 -5.42
C ASN A 43 11.20 0.51 -4.29
N GLY A 44 10.18 -0.16 -3.78
CA GLY A 44 10.27 -1.11 -2.66
C GLY A 44 10.93 -2.43 -3.04
N GLY A 45 10.87 -2.80 -4.34
CA GLY A 45 11.53 -3.99 -4.85
C GLY A 45 11.09 -5.26 -4.13
N VAL A 46 12.04 -6.13 -3.78
CA VAL A 46 11.76 -7.43 -3.12
C VAL A 46 11.18 -7.29 -1.71
N ASN A 47 11.23 -6.09 -1.11
CA ASN A 47 10.69 -5.86 0.22
C ASN A 47 9.20 -5.54 0.20
N PHE A 48 8.62 -5.13 -0.93
CA PHE A 48 7.22 -4.75 -0.97
C PHE A 48 6.31 -5.98 -0.95
N ALA A 49 5.36 -6.04 -0.01
CA ALA A 49 4.41 -7.16 0.12
C ALA A 49 3.02 -6.81 -0.43
N GLY A 50 2.59 -5.57 -0.26
CA GLY A 50 1.31 -5.10 -0.75
C GLY A 50 0.88 -3.78 -0.12
N VAL A 51 -0.24 -3.25 -0.59
CA VAL A 51 -0.83 -2.02 -0.08
C VAL A 51 -2.34 -2.03 -0.27
N ASP A 52 -3.04 -1.58 0.76
CA ASP A 52 -4.47 -1.31 0.76
C ASP A 52 -4.73 0.19 0.93
N VAL A 53 -5.71 0.72 0.19
CA VAL A 53 -6.23 2.07 0.37
C VAL A 53 -7.64 1.99 0.91
N GLU A 54 -7.83 2.57 2.09
CA GLU A 54 -9.09 2.68 2.79
C GLU A 54 -9.69 4.08 2.59
N ASP A 55 -11.02 4.16 2.54
CA ASP A 55 -11.76 5.41 2.57
C ASP A 55 -11.97 5.93 4.00
N GLU A 56 -12.68 7.07 4.14
CA GLU A 56 -12.96 7.68 5.44
C GLU A 56 -13.88 6.84 6.35
N ASN A 57 -14.53 5.81 5.80
CA ASN A 57 -15.37 4.86 6.53
C ASN A 57 -14.60 3.59 6.94
N GLY A 58 -13.32 3.47 6.53
CA GLY A 58 -12.50 2.27 6.74
C GLY A 58 -12.84 1.14 5.76
N GLU A 59 -13.48 1.45 4.63
CA GLU A 59 -13.70 0.48 3.56
C GLU A 59 -12.49 0.45 2.63
N ILE A 60 -11.93 -0.74 2.36
CA ILE A 60 -10.88 -0.92 1.36
C ILE A 60 -11.49 -0.71 -0.01
N ILE A 61 -10.98 0.27 -0.74
CA ILE A 61 -11.46 0.67 -2.07
C ILE A 61 -10.44 0.43 -3.18
N TYR A 62 -9.20 0.09 -2.81
CA TYR A 62 -8.15 -0.28 -3.75
C TYR A 62 -7.10 -1.15 -3.04
N THR A 63 -6.64 -2.20 -3.70
CA THR A 63 -5.51 -3.02 -3.24
C THR A 63 -4.50 -3.19 -4.38
N LEU A 64 -3.21 -3.01 -4.08
CA LEU A 64 -2.11 -3.34 -5.00
C LEU A 64 -1.21 -4.40 -4.36
N PHE A 65 -1.08 -5.54 -5.05
CA PHE A 65 -0.27 -6.68 -4.61
C PHE A 65 1.19 -6.53 -5.05
N ALA A 66 2.12 -7.22 -4.37
CA ALA A 66 3.54 -7.24 -4.74
C ALA A 66 3.83 -7.74 -6.17
N ASP A 67 2.91 -8.49 -6.78
CA ASP A 67 3.02 -8.95 -8.17
C ASP A 67 2.42 -7.98 -9.19
N GLY A 68 1.99 -6.79 -8.75
CA GLY A 68 1.41 -5.74 -9.58
C GLY A 68 -0.05 -5.96 -9.96
N ARG A 69 -0.75 -6.94 -9.36
CA ARG A 69 -2.21 -7.05 -9.52
C ARG A 69 -2.92 -5.98 -8.71
N GLU A 70 -4.08 -5.57 -9.20
CA GLU A 70 -4.94 -4.53 -8.61
C GLU A 70 -6.36 -5.09 -8.38
N PHE A 71 -7.02 -4.69 -7.29
CA PHE A 71 -8.42 -5.02 -6.97
C PHE A 71 -9.23 -3.78 -6.57
#